data_AF-A0A315AN18-F1
#
_entry.id   AF-A0A315AN18-F1
#
_cell.length_a   1.000
_cell.length_b   1.000
_cell.length_c   1.000
_cell.angle_alpha   90.00
_cell.angle_beta   90.00
_cell.angle_gamma   90.00
#
_symmetry.space_group_name_H-M   'P 1'
#
loop_
_entity.id
_entity.type
_entity.pdbx_description
1 polymer ?
#
loop_
_entity_poly.entity_id
_entity_poly.type
_entity_poly.pdbx_seq_one_letter_code
_entity_poly.pdbx_strand_id
1 'polypeptide(L)'
;MNLTLTSFQHRTGIMGVLLLMALSAQTAHGASLFGDHPCPSWQGLGYGEKRAWTNAFLAPLSLTLKGLKKSKEDKYNDDPKAYEPAIIGIDAFCQKHPDLGAADGAGHYLKKLFDMPPS
;
A
#
# COMPACT_ATOMS: atom_id res chain seq x y z
N MET A 1 -32.56 26.24 -42.44
CA MET A 1 -32.19 24.91 -41.89
C MET A 1 -31.17 25.14 -40.79
N ASN A 2 -31.59 24.99 -39.52
CA ASN A 2 -30.78 25.29 -38.33
C ASN A 2 -29.85 24.12 -37.99
N LEU A 3 -28.56 24.25 -38.29
CA LEU A 3 -27.52 23.27 -37.98
C LEU A 3 -26.76 23.55 -36.67
N THR A 4 -27.17 24.55 -35.90
CA THR A 4 -26.42 25.03 -34.71
C THR A 4 -26.88 24.42 -33.38
N LEU A 5 -28.08 23.81 -33.32
CA LEU A 5 -28.66 23.38 -32.03
C LEU A 5 -28.13 22.01 -31.53
N THR A 6 -27.72 21.11 -32.43
CA THR A 6 -27.28 19.76 -32.08
C THR A 6 -25.84 19.69 -31.55
N SER A 7 -24.99 20.66 -31.88
CA SER A 7 -23.58 20.69 -31.45
C SER A 7 -23.42 21.02 -29.96
N PHE A 8 -24.29 21.87 -29.41
CA PHE A 8 -24.16 22.36 -28.04
C PHE A 8 -24.61 21.33 -26.99
N GLN A 9 -25.68 20.57 -27.26
CA GLN A 9 -26.17 19.50 -26.37
C GLN A 9 -25.20 18.31 -26.27
N HIS A 10 -24.45 18.00 -27.34
CA HIS A 10 -23.46 16.92 -27.31
C HIS A 10 -22.23 17.28 -26.46
N ARG A 11 -21.78 18.54 -26.49
CA ARG A 11 -20.61 18.99 -25.73
C ARG A 11 -20.83 18.98 -24.21
N THR A 12 -21.99 19.39 -23.75
CA THR A 12 -22.33 19.38 -22.30
C THR A 12 -22.58 17.96 -21.78
N GLY A 13 -23.19 17.08 -22.59
CA GLY A 13 -23.39 15.68 -22.22
C GLY A 13 -22.07 14.92 -22.03
N ILE A 14 -21.12 15.11 -22.95
CA ILE A 14 -19.81 14.45 -22.89
C ILE A 14 -18.99 14.93 -21.67
N MET A 15 -19.02 16.23 -21.37
CA MET A 15 -18.35 16.80 -20.19
C MET A 15 -18.96 16.29 -18.87
N GLY A 16 -20.29 16.14 -18.80
CA GLY A 16 -20.98 15.59 -17.63
C GLY A 16 -20.64 14.12 -17.37
N VAL A 17 -20.56 13.30 -18.42
CA VAL A 17 -20.15 11.88 -18.32
C VAL A 17 -18.70 11.74 -17.87
N LEU A 18 -17.79 12.59 -18.38
CA LEU A 18 -16.39 12.60 -17.96
C LEU A 18 -16.21 12.98 -16.48
N LEU A 19 -16.99 13.93 -15.97
CA LEU A 19 -16.97 14.29 -14.55
C LEU A 19 -17.47 13.15 -13.64
N LEU A 20 -18.51 12.42 -14.05
CA LEU A 20 -19.03 11.28 -13.31
C LEU A 20 -18.03 10.11 -13.25
N MET A 21 -17.23 9.89 -14.31
CA MET A 21 -16.18 8.86 -14.30
C MET A 21 -14.99 9.22 -13.41
N ALA A 22 -14.68 10.51 -13.23
CA ALA A 22 -13.60 10.94 -12.33
C ALA A 22 -13.91 10.69 -10.84
N LEU A 23 -15.20 10.71 -10.45
CA LEU A 23 -15.64 10.38 -9.10
C LEU A 23 -15.64 8.87 -8.80
N SER A 24 -15.61 8.04 -9.85
CA SER A 24 -15.45 6.58 -9.75
C SER A 24 -13.99 6.13 -9.83
N ALA A 25 -13.03 7.04 -9.68
CA ALA A 25 -11.63 6.69 -9.45
C ALA A 25 -11.56 5.93 -8.12
N GLN A 26 -11.71 4.61 -8.22
CA GLN A 26 -11.46 3.68 -7.14
C GLN A 26 -10.09 4.05 -6.55
N THR A 27 -10.04 4.09 -5.23
CA THR A 27 -8.80 4.22 -4.47
C THR A 27 -7.74 3.39 -5.18
N ALA A 28 -6.76 4.08 -5.77
CA ALA A 28 -5.60 3.43 -6.35
C ALA A 28 -4.81 2.86 -5.16
N HIS A 29 -5.29 1.76 -4.61
CA HIS A 29 -4.51 0.87 -3.78
C HIS A 29 -3.42 0.41 -4.73
N GLY A 30 -2.28 1.09 -4.68
CA GLY A 30 -1.08 0.67 -5.38
C GLY A 30 -0.88 -0.77 -4.94
N ALA A 31 -1.26 -1.70 -5.80
CA ALA A 31 -1.07 -3.09 -5.53
C ALA A 31 0.44 -3.22 -5.36
N SER A 32 0.86 -3.47 -4.12
CA SER A 32 2.16 -4.07 -3.87
C SER A 32 2.38 -5.14 -4.94
N LEU A 33 3.60 -5.27 -5.46
CA LEU A 33 3.96 -6.37 -6.37
C LEU A 33 3.57 -7.76 -5.78
N PHE A 34 3.33 -7.78 -4.46
CA PHE A 34 2.93 -8.93 -3.64
C PHE A 34 1.45 -8.90 -3.21
N GLY A 35 0.64 -7.96 -3.72
CA GLY A 35 -0.73 -7.66 -3.26
C GLY A 35 -0.73 -6.90 -1.92
N ASP A 36 -1.67 -5.97 -1.73
CA ASP A 36 -1.92 -5.38 -0.41
C ASP A 36 -3.18 -6.00 0.19
N HIS A 37 -3.09 -6.44 1.43
CA HIS A 37 -4.23 -6.98 2.16
C HIS A 37 -4.89 -5.84 2.93
N PRO A 38 -6.20 -5.58 2.74
CA PRO A 38 -6.94 -4.77 3.69
C PRO A 38 -6.73 -5.33 5.10
N CYS A 39 -6.58 -4.46 6.09
CA CYS A 39 -6.31 -4.89 7.46
C CYS A 39 -7.30 -5.92 8.04
N PRO A 40 -8.61 -5.88 7.71
CA PRO A 40 -9.54 -6.94 8.12
C PRO A 40 -9.19 -8.31 7.50
N SER A 41 -8.81 -8.32 6.22
CA SER A 41 -8.39 -9.54 5.52
C SER A 41 -7.06 -10.07 6.06
N TRP A 42 -6.12 -9.18 6.41
CA TRP A 42 -4.84 -9.54 7.02
C TRP A 42 -5.02 -10.34 8.32
N GLN A 43 -5.97 -9.95 9.17
CA GLN A 43 -6.23 -10.65 10.44
C GLN A 43 -6.69 -12.11 10.23
N GLY A 44 -7.35 -12.40 9.10
CA GLY A 44 -7.80 -13.74 8.75
C GLY A 44 -6.72 -14.68 8.20
N LEU A 45 -5.53 -14.17 7.87
CA LEU A 45 -4.44 -14.97 7.31
C LEU A 45 -3.78 -15.88 8.35
N GLY A 46 -3.41 -17.08 7.92
CA GLY A 46 -2.57 -17.98 8.72
C GLY A 46 -1.16 -17.42 8.89
N TYR A 47 -0.47 -17.84 9.95
CA TYR A 47 0.90 -17.36 10.24
C TYR A 47 1.89 -17.62 9.08
N GLY A 48 1.77 -18.76 8.39
CA GLY A 48 2.61 -19.08 7.23
C GLY A 48 2.40 -18.11 6.07
N GLU A 49 1.16 -17.70 5.80
CA GLU A 49 0.81 -16.72 4.77
C GLU A 49 1.31 -15.33 5.15
N LYS A 50 1.09 -14.91 6.41
CA LYS A 50 1.63 -13.66 6.95
C LYS A 50 3.15 -13.62 6.81
N ARG A 51 3.85 -14.70 7.15
CA ARG A 51 5.31 -14.81 7.00
C ARG A 51 5.74 -14.69 5.55
N ALA A 52 5.12 -15.44 4.65
CA ALA A 52 5.48 -15.44 3.23
C ALA A 52 5.30 -14.04 2.63
N TRP A 53 4.15 -13.42 2.89
CA TRP A 53 3.85 -12.06 2.44
C TRP A 53 4.80 -11.02 3.05
N THR A 54 5.02 -11.06 4.38
CA THR A 54 5.88 -10.11 5.09
C THR A 54 7.30 -10.15 4.55
N ASN A 55 7.86 -11.34 4.33
CA ASN A 55 9.19 -11.47 3.74
C ASN A 55 9.23 -10.97 2.30
N ALA A 56 8.25 -11.34 1.47
CA ALA A 56 8.19 -10.90 0.09
C ALA A 56 8.10 -9.36 0.00
N PHE A 57 7.32 -8.74 0.89
CA PHE A 57 7.12 -7.30 0.93
C PHE A 57 8.32 -6.54 1.51
N LEU A 58 8.81 -6.95 2.68
CA LEU A 58 9.80 -6.19 3.45
C LEU A 58 11.25 -6.42 3.01
N ALA A 59 11.61 -7.62 2.59
CA ALA A 59 12.98 -7.93 2.19
C ALA A 59 13.52 -7.00 1.07
N PRO A 60 12.85 -6.83 -0.08
CA PRO A 60 13.33 -5.94 -1.13
C PRO A 60 13.33 -4.45 -0.72
N LEU A 61 12.36 -4.04 0.09
CA LEU A 61 12.28 -2.66 0.58
C LEU A 61 13.40 -2.34 1.57
N SER A 62 13.70 -3.26 2.49
CA SER A 62 14.79 -3.11 3.45
C SER A 62 16.15 -3.02 2.75
N LEU A 63 16.37 -3.84 1.72
CA LEU A 63 17.59 -3.81 0.92
C LEU A 63 17.74 -2.46 0.18
N THR A 64 16.63 -1.95 -0.36
CA THR A 64 16.59 -0.64 -1.01
C THR A 64 16.92 0.47 -0.01
N LEU A 65 16.32 0.44 1.19
CA LEU A 65 16.58 1.41 2.26
C LEU A 65 18.04 1.36 2.75
N LYS A 66 18.62 0.17 2.88
CA LYS A 66 20.05 0.00 3.16
C LYS A 66 20.91 0.73 2.13
N GLY A 67 20.64 0.50 0.84
CA GLY A 67 21.34 1.16 -0.26
C GLY A 67 21.21 2.68 -0.22
N LEU A 68 19.98 3.19 -0.06
CA LEU A 68 19.70 4.62 0.00
C LEU A 68 20.38 5.30 1.21
N LYS A 69 20.37 4.64 2.37
CA LYS A 69 21.01 5.16 3.59
C LYS A 69 22.52 4.90 3.67
N LYS A 70 23.09 4.18 2.70
CA LYS A 70 24.49 3.69 2.74
C LYS A 70 24.81 2.97 4.07
N SER A 71 23.82 2.25 4.60
CA SER A 71 23.99 1.46 5.83
C SER A 71 24.84 0.23 5.54
N LYS A 72 25.67 -0.17 6.51
CA LYS A 72 26.38 -1.45 6.45
C LYS A 72 25.45 -2.64 6.70
N GLU A 73 24.44 -2.43 7.55
CA GLU A 73 23.49 -3.44 8.00
C GLU A 73 22.17 -3.32 7.25
N ASP A 74 21.61 -4.48 6.90
CA ASP A 74 20.23 -4.65 6.51
C ASP A 74 19.46 -5.19 7.71
N LYS A 75 18.92 -4.30 8.55
CA LYS A 75 18.28 -4.67 9.82
C LYS A 75 17.16 -5.71 9.67
N TYR A 76 16.56 -5.86 8.49
CA TYR A 76 15.57 -6.89 8.23
C TYR A 76 16.20 -8.16 7.63
N ASN A 77 16.98 -8.03 6.55
CA ASN A 77 17.49 -9.21 5.83
C ASN A 77 18.65 -9.93 6.56
N ASP A 78 19.37 -9.24 7.45
CA ASP A 78 20.48 -9.82 8.21
C ASP A 78 19.98 -10.68 9.40
N ASP A 79 18.69 -10.57 9.78
CA ASP A 79 18.06 -11.40 10.82
C ASP A 79 17.06 -12.39 10.19
N PRO A 80 17.31 -13.71 10.23
CA PRO A 80 16.42 -14.73 9.65
C PRO A 80 15.05 -14.79 10.32
N LYS A 81 14.87 -14.16 11.49
CA LYS A 81 13.61 -14.08 12.24
C LYS A 81 12.97 -12.70 12.23
N ALA A 82 13.49 -11.72 11.48
CA ALA A 82 12.96 -10.35 11.44
C ALA A 82 11.46 -10.26 11.06
N TYR A 83 10.93 -11.28 10.39
CA TYR A 83 9.52 -11.40 10.07
C TYR A 83 8.62 -11.53 11.31
N GLU A 84 9.11 -12.12 12.40
CA GLU A 84 8.33 -12.27 13.65
C GLU A 84 7.92 -10.91 14.24
N PRO A 85 8.85 -10.00 14.59
CA PRO A 85 8.50 -8.67 15.09
C PRO A 85 7.79 -7.81 14.04
N ALA A 86 8.06 -8.03 12.75
CA ALA A 86 7.36 -7.34 11.67
C ALA A 86 5.87 -7.71 11.62
N ILE A 87 5.53 -9.01 11.67
CA ILE A 87 4.14 -9.48 11.71
C ILE A 87 3.42 -8.91 12.94
N ILE A 88 4.06 -8.92 14.11
CA ILE A 88 3.50 -8.32 15.34
C ILE A 88 3.22 -6.82 15.13
N GLY A 89 4.14 -6.10 14.48
CA GLY A 89 3.98 -4.69 14.15
C GLY A 89 2.81 -4.43 13.20
N ILE A 90 2.67 -5.24 12.15
CA ILE A 90 1.59 -5.15 11.17
C ILE A 90 0.25 -5.52 11.82
N ASP A 91 0.20 -6.57 12.64
CA ASP A 91 -0.99 -6.97 13.40
C ASP A 91 -1.47 -5.83 14.30
N ALA A 92 -0.55 -5.25 15.09
CA ALA A 92 -0.87 -4.14 15.98
C ALA A 92 -1.31 -2.87 15.25
N PHE A 93 -0.73 -2.61 14.07
CA PHE A 93 -1.16 -1.51 13.20
C PHE A 93 -2.58 -1.76 12.68
N CYS A 94 -2.84 -2.95 12.12
CA CYS A 94 -4.12 -3.29 11.53
C CYS A 94 -5.27 -3.37 12.54
N GLN A 95 -4.99 -3.67 13.81
CA GLN A 95 -5.99 -3.57 14.87
C GLN A 95 -6.42 -2.12 15.15
N LYS A 96 -5.51 -1.14 14.96
CA LYS A 96 -5.78 0.29 15.21
C LYS A 96 -6.33 1.02 13.99
N HIS A 97 -6.01 0.53 12.79
CA HIS A 97 -6.33 1.16 11.51
C HIS A 97 -7.04 0.16 10.59
N PRO A 98 -8.28 -0.27 10.92
CA PRO A 98 -9.00 -1.28 10.15
C PRO A 98 -9.41 -0.81 8.74
N ASP A 99 -9.36 0.49 8.48
CA ASP A 99 -9.64 1.14 7.20
C ASP A 99 -8.42 1.18 6.25
N LEU A 100 -7.23 0.82 6.74
CA LEU A 100 -5.97 0.84 5.98
C LEU A 100 -5.52 -0.56 5.53
N GLY A 101 -4.38 -0.60 4.83
CA GLY A 101 -3.76 -1.83 4.34
C GLY A 101 -2.66 -2.36 5.26
N ALA A 102 -2.37 -3.66 5.14
CA ALA A 102 -1.22 -4.29 5.79
C ALA A 102 0.10 -3.71 5.29
N ALA A 103 0.15 -3.24 4.03
CA ALA A 103 1.29 -2.52 3.48
C ALA A 103 1.59 -1.22 4.24
N ASP A 104 0.56 -0.48 4.70
CA ASP A 104 0.75 0.72 5.52
C ASP A 104 1.40 0.36 6.86
N GLY A 105 0.94 -0.72 7.49
CA GLY A 105 1.54 -1.25 8.72
C GLY A 105 2.98 -1.72 8.53
N ALA A 106 3.27 -2.38 7.42
CA ALA A 106 4.60 -2.83 7.06
C ALA A 106 5.55 -1.64 6.78
N GLY A 107 5.05 -0.61 6.09
CA GLY A 107 5.77 0.65 5.88
C GLY A 107 6.04 1.38 7.19
N HIS A 108 5.07 1.44 8.10
CA HIS A 108 5.23 2.00 9.44
C HIS A 108 6.30 1.24 10.25
N TYR A 109 6.29 -0.10 10.18
CA TYR A 109 7.33 -0.93 10.79
C TYR A 109 8.72 -0.62 10.24
N LEU A 110 8.89 -0.54 8.91
CA LEU A 110 10.17 -0.18 8.28
C LEU A 110 10.66 1.20 8.68
N LYS A 111 9.77 2.20 8.73
CA LYS A 111 10.11 3.55 9.19
C LYS A 111 10.72 3.50 10.59
N LYS A 112 10.09 2.75 11.51
CA LYS A 112 10.61 2.56 12.86
C LYS A 112 11.94 1.79 12.86
N LEU A 113 12.05 0.72 12.09
CA LEU A 113 13.26 -0.10 12.02
C LEU A 113 14.49 0.71 11.61
N PHE A 114 14.31 1.65 10.69
CA PHE A 114 15.38 2.51 10.18
C PHE A 114 15.41 3.92 10.82
N ASP A 115 14.68 4.16 11.92
CA ASP A 115 14.63 5.46 12.61
C ASP A 115 14.32 6.64 11.66
N MET A 116 13.39 6.44 10.73
CA MET A 116 12.95 7.48 9.80
C MET A 116 11.92 8.40 10.48
N PRO A 117 12.00 9.74 10.27
CA PRO A 117 11.02 10.66 10.83
C PRO A 117 9.61 10.37 10.29
N PRO A 118 8.56 10.65 11.09
CA PRO A 118 7.18 10.57 10.61
C PRO A 118 6.98 11.58 9.45
N SER A 119 6.18 11.17 8.47
CA SER A 119 5.79 11.96 7.30
C SER A 119 4.44 12.61 7.50
#